data_AF-A0A2W6DVP7-F1
#
_entry.id   AF-A0A2W6DVP7-F1
#
_cell.length_a   1.000
_cell.length_b   1.000
_cell.length_c   1.000
_cell.angle_alpha   90.00
_cell.angle_beta   90.00
_cell.angle_gamma   90.00
#
_symmetry.space_group_name_H-M   'P 1'
#
loop_
_entity.id
_entity.type
_entity.pdbx_description
1 polymer ?
#
loop_
_entity_poly.entity_id
_entity_poly.type
_entity_poly.pdbx_seq_one_letter_code
_entity_poly.pdbx_strand_id
1 'polypeptide(L)'
;MAEAYEDSFPGLIGIYTIADGPSGCLLVADFAEMTDELMNWASAAGGFLIDFDNSHCILFGTPQLPEDGDYEPAALTALQAFDRELGKGPEALLAFVAPMWAGWTIEWNDRGVDAFADYLTSRGVTSITTQPPSAPETASKRATLRADS
;
A
#
# COMPACT_ATOMS: atom_id res chain seq x y z
N MET A 1 18.19 5.80 -1.78
CA MET A 1 17.47 7.07 -2.01
C MET A 1 16.00 6.75 -1.87
N ALA A 2 15.20 7.59 -1.21
CA ALA A 2 13.76 7.36 -1.12
C ALA A 2 13.08 8.01 -2.33
N GLU A 3 12.17 7.28 -2.94
CA GLU A 3 11.42 7.68 -4.14
C GLU A 3 9.93 7.58 -3.82
N ALA A 4 9.16 8.56 -4.27
CA ALA A 4 7.71 8.57 -4.16
C ALA A 4 7.12 8.63 -5.57
N TYR A 5 5.98 7.97 -5.74
CA TYR A 5 5.28 7.89 -7.01
C TYR A 5 3.80 8.18 -6.78
N GLU A 6 3.25 9.09 -7.55
CA GLU A 6 1.81 9.35 -7.64
C GLU A 6 1.26 8.56 -8.82
N ASP A 7 0.10 7.95 -8.60
CA ASP A 7 -0.50 7.08 -9.60
C ASP A 7 -1.88 7.61 -10.01
N SER A 8 -1.93 8.25 -11.18
CA SER A 8 -3.02 9.13 -11.60
C SER A 8 -4.09 8.49 -12.49
N PHE A 9 -3.96 7.21 -12.88
CA PHE A 9 -5.07 6.46 -13.51
C PHE A 9 -4.90 4.92 -13.51
N PRO A 10 -3.73 4.33 -13.84
CA PRO A 10 -3.42 2.91 -13.60
C PRO A 10 -3.43 2.57 -12.09
N GLY A 11 -3.06 3.57 -11.30
CA GLY A 11 -3.54 4.08 -10.00
C GLY A 11 -4.12 3.09 -9.06
N LEU A 12 -5.37 2.83 -9.39
CA LEU A 12 -6.31 2.15 -8.54
C LEU A 12 -5.91 0.68 -8.40
N ILE A 13 -5.03 0.16 -9.26
CA ILE A 13 -4.56 -1.22 -9.19
C ILE A 13 -3.28 -1.33 -8.34
N GLY A 14 -2.55 -0.22 -8.10
CA GLY A 14 -1.24 -0.24 -7.46
C GLY A 14 -1.23 -1.00 -6.13
N ILE A 15 -2.23 -0.76 -5.27
CA ILE A 15 -2.36 -1.46 -3.98
C ILE A 15 -2.53 -2.98 -4.12
N TYR A 16 -3.13 -3.44 -5.20
CA TYR A 16 -3.37 -4.86 -5.44
C TYR A 16 -2.08 -5.62 -5.79
N THR A 17 -1.04 -4.91 -6.25
CA THR A 17 0.29 -5.51 -6.50
C THR A 17 0.95 -6.03 -5.22
N ILE A 18 0.45 -5.66 -4.04
CA ILE A 18 0.83 -6.28 -2.77
C ILE A 18 0.60 -7.81 -2.82
N ALA A 19 -0.39 -8.29 -3.59
CA ALA A 19 -0.61 -9.73 -3.77
C ALA A 19 0.55 -10.44 -4.48
N ASP A 20 1.39 -9.70 -5.23
CA ASP A 20 2.53 -10.24 -5.98
C ASP A 20 3.87 -10.09 -5.23
N GLY A 21 3.86 -9.53 -4.01
CA GLY A 21 5.06 -9.34 -3.20
C GLY A 21 5.88 -8.09 -3.57
N PRO A 22 7.06 -7.93 -2.95
CA PRO A 22 7.91 -6.74 -3.15
C PRO A 22 8.29 -6.48 -4.60
N SER A 23 8.51 -7.55 -5.38
CA SER A 23 8.85 -7.44 -6.81
C SER A 23 7.68 -6.92 -7.65
N GLY A 24 6.45 -7.33 -7.34
CA GLY A 24 5.27 -6.82 -8.04
C GLY A 24 5.05 -5.33 -7.79
N CYS A 25 5.26 -4.89 -6.55
CA CYS A 25 5.15 -3.47 -6.21
C CYS A 25 6.21 -2.58 -6.87
N LEU A 26 7.42 -3.09 -7.10
CA LEU A 26 8.45 -2.35 -7.84
C LEU A 26 8.04 -2.10 -9.29
N LEU A 27 7.34 -3.03 -9.92
CA LEU A 27 6.88 -2.85 -11.30
C LEU A 27 5.90 -1.69 -11.45
N VAL A 28 5.16 -1.33 -10.39
CA VAL A 28 4.27 -0.16 -10.42
C VAL A 28 5.06 1.14 -10.64
N ALA A 29 6.28 1.23 -10.10
CA ALA A 29 7.14 2.40 -10.25
C ALA A 29 7.55 2.67 -11.71
N ASP A 30 7.54 1.64 -12.58
CA ASP A 30 7.84 1.79 -14.01
C ASP A 30 6.73 2.52 -14.79
N PHE A 31 5.52 2.58 -14.22
CA PHE A 31 4.34 3.16 -14.86
C PHE A 31 3.77 4.39 -14.14
N ALA A 32 4.16 4.61 -12.88
CA ALA A 32 3.69 5.71 -12.06
C ALA A 32 4.55 6.98 -12.25
N GLU A 33 3.97 8.15 -12.00
CA GLU A 33 4.66 9.42 -12.12
C GLU A 33 5.43 9.71 -10.82
N MET A 34 6.73 9.97 -10.94
CA MET A 34 7.55 10.25 -9.77
C MET A 34 7.17 11.62 -9.17
N THR A 35 7.08 11.69 -7.84
CA THR A 35 6.76 12.90 -7.08
C THR A 35 7.74 13.08 -5.93
N ASP A 36 7.84 14.30 -5.42
CA ASP A 36 8.61 14.64 -4.22
C ASP A 36 7.71 14.90 -2.99
N GLU A 37 6.40 14.66 -3.07
CA GLU A 37 5.44 14.92 -1.99
C GLU A 37 4.46 13.75 -1.77
N LEU A 38 4.13 13.49 -0.50
CA LEU A 38 2.98 12.65 -0.14
C LEU A 38 1.67 13.43 -0.22
N MET A 39 0.69 12.86 -0.93
CA MET A 39 -0.68 13.37 -0.97
C MET A 39 -1.31 13.47 0.43
N ASN A 40 -2.26 14.39 0.62
CA ASN A 40 -3.05 14.48 1.86
C ASN A 40 -3.88 13.21 2.11
N TRP A 41 -4.02 12.78 3.38
CA TRP A 41 -4.80 11.61 3.75
C TRP A 41 -6.24 11.65 3.22
N ALA A 42 -6.89 12.81 3.29
CA ALA A 42 -8.27 12.98 2.85
C ALA A 42 -8.45 12.81 1.33
N SER A 43 -7.36 12.85 0.55
CA SER A 43 -7.36 12.68 -0.89
C SER A 43 -6.84 11.30 -1.34
N ALA A 44 -6.18 10.55 -0.45
CA ALA A 44 -5.58 9.28 -0.79
C ALA A 44 -6.59 8.12 -0.61
N ALA A 45 -6.94 7.45 -1.70
CA ALA A 45 -7.85 6.30 -1.69
C ALA A 45 -7.19 5.00 -1.20
N GLY A 46 -5.86 4.94 -1.24
CA GLY A 46 -5.04 3.84 -0.78
C GLY A 46 -3.59 4.05 -1.20
N GLY A 47 -2.72 3.15 -0.76
CA GLY A 47 -1.30 3.20 -1.11
C GLY A 47 -0.46 2.27 -0.25
N PHE A 48 0.80 2.15 -0.63
CA PHE A 48 1.79 1.38 0.11
C PHE A 48 3.13 2.12 0.16
N LEU A 49 3.91 1.80 1.19
CA LEU A 49 5.31 2.18 1.37
C LEU A 49 6.12 0.90 1.48
N ILE A 50 7.26 0.84 0.79
CA ILE A 50 8.19 -0.32 0.85
C ILE A 50 9.57 0.14 1.27
N ASP A 51 10.08 -0.47 2.33
CA ASP A 51 11.42 -0.31 2.85
C ASP A 51 12.21 -1.61 2.65
N PHE A 52 12.97 -1.65 1.56
CA PHE A 52 13.82 -2.79 1.22
C PHE A 52 14.94 -3.03 2.23
N ASP A 53 15.46 -1.98 2.85
CA ASP A 53 16.57 -2.07 3.80
C ASP A 53 16.16 -2.81 5.09
N ASN A 54 14.90 -2.69 5.50
CA ASN A 54 14.36 -3.34 6.71
C ASN A 54 13.37 -4.47 6.41
N SER A 55 13.12 -4.76 5.12
CA SER A 55 12.08 -5.69 4.68
C SER A 55 10.73 -5.38 5.36
N HIS A 56 10.30 -4.12 5.28
CA HIS A 56 9.03 -3.64 5.87
C HIS A 56 8.15 -3.01 4.78
N CYS A 57 6.88 -3.39 4.76
CA CYS A 57 5.83 -2.73 3.98
C CYS A 57 4.74 -2.18 4.90
N ILE A 58 4.27 -0.96 4.63
CA ILE A 58 3.07 -0.37 5.21
C ILE A 58 2.08 -0.14 4.09
N LEU A 59 0.82 -0.53 4.26
CA LEU A 59 -0.24 -0.33 3.29
C LEU A 59 -1.53 0.14 3.93
N PHE A 60 -2.38 0.80 3.15
CA PHE A 60 -3.69 1.26 3.58
C PHE A 60 -4.63 1.43 2.40
N GLY A 61 -5.92 1.46 2.73
CA GLY A 61 -7.00 1.79 1.79
C GLY A 61 -7.15 0.76 0.67
N THR A 62 -8.29 0.85 0.00
CA THR A 62 -8.49 0.20 -1.29
C THR A 62 -9.29 1.16 -2.15
N PRO A 63 -8.76 1.55 -3.31
CA PRO A 63 -9.54 2.29 -4.28
C PRO A 63 -10.71 1.42 -4.73
N GLN A 64 -11.84 2.06 -5.03
CA GLN A 64 -12.95 1.36 -5.66
C GLN A 64 -12.53 0.95 -7.07
N LEU A 65 -12.65 -0.34 -7.39
CA LEU A 65 -12.44 -0.81 -8.75
C LEU A 65 -13.48 -0.16 -9.67
N PRO A 66 -13.07 0.38 -10.83
CA PRO A 66 -14.01 0.86 -11.83
C PRO A 66 -14.91 -0.30 -12.29
N GLU A 67 -16.24 -0.11 -12.24
CA GLU A 67 -17.23 -1.12 -12.63
C GLU A 67 -17.10 -1.54 -14.11
N ASP A 68 -16.55 -0.66 -14.96
CA ASP A 68 -16.40 -0.85 -16.42
C ASP A 68 -14.96 -1.21 -16.86
N GLY A 69 -14.09 -1.61 -15.94
CA GLY A 69 -12.72 -1.99 -16.30
C GLY A 69 -12.67 -3.27 -17.14
N ASP A 70 -12.05 -3.20 -18.32
CA ASP A 70 -11.79 -4.37 -19.17
C ASP A 70 -10.58 -5.16 -18.64
N TYR A 71 -10.78 -5.80 -17.49
CA TYR A 71 -9.77 -6.62 -16.84
C TYR A 71 -9.77 -8.03 -17.43
N GLU A 72 -8.58 -8.55 -17.72
CA GLU A 72 -8.40 -9.97 -18.02
C GLU A 72 -9.03 -10.83 -16.89
N PRO A 73 -9.75 -11.92 -17.21
CA PRO A 73 -10.51 -12.69 -16.21
C PRO A 73 -9.68 -13.17 -15.02
N ALA A 74 -8.40 -13.50 -15.24
CA ALA A 74 -7.48 -13.90 -14.18
C ALA A 74 -7.12 -12.73 -13.24
N ALA A 75 -6.89 -11.54 -13.80
CA ALA A 75 -6.64 -10.33 -13.02
C ALA A 75 -7.87 -9.96 -12.19
N LEU A 76 -9.07 -9.98 -12.79
CA LEU A 76 -10.32 -9.72 -12.07
C LEU A 76 -10.52 -10.68 -10.90
N THR A 77 -10.21 -11.97 -11.09
CA THR A 77 -10.31 -12.98 -10.02
C THR A 77 -9.35 -12.68 -8.86
N ALA A 78 -8.12 -12.25 -9.16
CA ALA A 78 -7.14 -11.88 -8.14
C ALA A 78 -7.57 -10.64 -7.35
N LEU A 79 -8.07 -9.60 -8.05
CA LEU A 79 -8.62 -8.38 -7.43
C LEU A 79 -9.78 -8.71 -6.50
N GLN A 80 -10.73 -9.53 -6.96
CA GLN A 80 -11.87 -9.97 -6.13
C GLN A 80 -11.44 -10.81 -4.93
N ALA A 81 -10.39 -11.63 -5.07
CA ALA A 81 -9.84 -12.37 -3.94
C ALA A 81 -9.25 -11.43 -2.89
N PHE A 82 -8.49 -10.41 -3.30
CA PHE A 82 -7.95 -9.38 -2.42
C PHE A 82 -9.07 -8.66 -1.65
N ASP A 83 -10.07 -8.13 -2.36
CA ASP A 83 -11.20 -7.41 -1.75
C ASP A 83 -11.98 -8.30 -0.78
N ARG A 84 -12.18 -9.57 -1.13
CA ARG A 84 -12.85 -10.54 -0.26
C ARG A 84 -12.08 -10.76 1.04
N GLU A 85 -10.76 -10.89 0.99
CA GLU A 85 -9.96 -11.09 2.20
C GLU A 85 -9.90 -9.81 3.04
N LEU A 86 -9.77 -8.63 2.41
CA LEU A 86 -9.86 -7.36 3.13
C LEU A 86 -11.23 -7.14 3.78
N GLY A 87 -12.32 -7.55 3.12
CA GLY A 87 -13.67 -7.50 3.67
C GLY A 87 -13.85 -8.31 4.97
N LYS A 88 -12.97 -9.29 5.23
CA LYS A 88 -12.91 -10.03 6.51
C LYS A 88 -12.08 -9.31 7.58
N GLY A 89 -11.27 -8.34 7.18
CA GLY A 89 -10.41 -7.53 8.04
C GLY A 89 -8.95 -7.50 7.56
N PRO A 90 -8.16 -6.49 8.01
CA PRO A 90 -6.74 -6.37 7.65
C PRO A 90 -5.92 -7.62 7.93
N GLU A 91 -6.16 -8.31 9.05
CA GLU A 91 -5.41 -9.50 9.45
C GLU A 91 -5.59 -10.65 8.45
N ALA A 92 -6.80 -10.81 7.91
CA ALA A 92 -7.10 -11.82 6.90
C ALA A 92 -6.38 -11.49 5.58
N LEU A 93 -6.36 -10.21 5.19
CA LEU A 93 -5.60 -9.75 4.03
C LEU A 93 -4.09 -10.00 4.22
N LEU A 94 -3.52 -9.64 5.38
CA LEU A 94 -2.09 -9.84 5.64
C LEU A 94 -1.72 -11.33 5.59
N ALA A 95 -2.56 -12.21 6.13
CA ALA A 95 -2.34 -13.65 6.04
C ALA A 95 -2.45 -14.18 4.60
N PHE A 96 -3.33 -13.62 3.79
CA PHE A 96 -3.49 -13.96 2.37
C PHE A 96 -2.25 -13.61 1.55
N VAL A 97 -1.66 -12.44 1.76
CA VAL A 97 -0.48 -12.00 0.99
C VAL A 97 0.85 -12.51 1.56
N ALA A 98 0.88 -12.93 2.83
CA ALA A 98 2.09 -13.39 3.53
C ALA A 98 3.02 -14.33 2.72
N PRO A 99 2.52 -15.34 1.98
CA PRO A 99 3.40 -16.25 1.23
C PRO A 99 4.28 -15.56 0.18
N MET A 100 3.82 -14.42 -0.37
CA MET A 100 4.55 -13.66 -1.40
C MET A 100 5.55 -12.66 -0.78
N TRP A 101 5.52 -12.53 0.54
CA TRP A 101 6.30 -11.58 1.34
C TRP A 101 7.23 -12.30 2.32
N ALA A 102 7.60 -13.56 2.06
CA ALA A 102 8.46 -14.34 2.95
C ALA A 102 9.71 -13.54 3.41
N GLY A 103 9.90 -13.44 4.73
CA GLY A 103 10.98 -12.66 5.33
C GLY A 103 10.70 -11.16 5.49
N TRP A 104 9.47 -10.70 5.21
CA TRP A 104 9.07 -9.30 5.38
C TRP A 104 8.12 -9.10 6.56
N THR A 105 8.10 -7.88 7.07
CA THR A 105 7.06 -7.37 7.97
C THR A 105 6.07 -6.59 7.13
N ILE A 106 4.80 -6.92 7.22
CA ILE A 106 3.72 -6.27 6.46
C ILE A 106 2.77 -5.65 7.47
N GLU A 107 2.45 -4.37 7.30
CA GLU A 107 1.59 -3.60 8.18
C GLU A 107 0.43 -2.98 7.42
N TRP A 108 -0.80 -3.25 7.85
CA TRP A 108 -1.95 -2.42 7.49
C TRP A 108 -2.08 -1.28 8.50
N ASN A 109 -2.29 -0.06 8.03
CA ASN A 109 -2.49 1.10 8.91
C ASN A 109 -3.49 2.11 8.33
N ASP A 110 -4.69 2.23 8.93
CA ASP A 110 -5.74 3.13 8.44
C ASP A 110 -5.34 4.62 8.48
N ARG A 111 -4.34 5.00 9.28
CA ARG A 111 -3.77 6.36 9.26
C ARG A 111 -3.10 6.70 7.93
N GLY A 112 -2.91 5.72 7.04
CA GLY A 112 -2.49 5.89 5.66
C GLY A 112 -1.22 6.70 5.48
N VAL A 113 -1.29 7.76 4.66
CA VAL A 113 -0.13 8.64 4.39
C VAL A 113 0.46 9.27 5.66
N ASP A 114 -0.32 9.46 6.74
CA ASP A 114 0.24 9.94 8.02
C ASP A 114 1.14 8.87 8.64
N ALA A 115 0.78 7.59 8.53
CA ALA A 115 1.65 6.50 8.97
C ALA A 115 2.91 6.39 8.11
N PHE A 116 2.82 6.71 6.80
CA PHE A 116 4.00 6.79 5.94
C PHE A 116 4.91 7.94 6.36
N ALA A 117 4.36 9.12 6.61
CA ALA A 117 5.12 10.28 7.08
C ALA A 117 5.84 10.01 8.41
N ASP A 118 5.14 9.40 9.37
CA ASP A 118 5.73 8.97 10.64
C ASP A 118 6.88 7.97 10.42
N TYR A 119 6.67 7.00 9.53
CA TYR A 119 7.69 5.99 9.21
C TYR A 119 8.91 6.62 8.54
N LEU A 120 8.73 7.42 7.49
CA LEU A 120 9.82 8.14 6.80
C LEU A 120 10.64 8.99 7.78
N THR A 121 9.96 9.71 8.68
CA THR A 121 10.60 10.50 9.74
C THR A 121 11.43 9.61 10.68
N SER A 122 10.89 8.47 11.10
CA SER A 122 11.62 7.51 11.96
C SER A 122 12.86 6.92 11.29
N ARG A 123 12.87 6.88 9.94
CA ARG A 123 14.01 6.44 9.11
C ARG A 123 14.98 7.56 8.76
N GLY A 124 14.70 8.80 9.18
CA GLY A 124 15.51 9.97 8.82
C GLY A 124 15.44 10.34 7.34
N VAL A 125 14.38 9.93 6.63
CA VAL A 125 14.15 10.30 5.23
C VAL A 125 13.49 11.67 5.19
N THR A 126 14.18 12.63 4.56
CA THR A 126 13.69 14.02 4.41
C THR A 126 13.58 14.46 2.96
N SER A 127 13.84 13.57 2.00
CA SER A 127 13.78 13.86 0.56
C SER A 127 12.37 13.85 -0.01
N ILE A 128 11.38 13.37 0.77
CA ILE A 128 9.97 13.35 0.40
C ILE A 128 9.25 14.31 1.35
N THR A 129 8.56 15.30 0.78
CA THR A 129 7.76 16.28 1.49
C THR A 129 6.50 15.60 2.05
N THR A 130 6.21 15.83 3.33
CA THR A 130 5.03 15.30 4.01
C THR A 130 4.13 16.44 4.49
N GLN A 131 2.82 16.26 4.39
CA GLN A 131 1.86 17.22 4.92
C GLN A 131 1.65 17.03 6.44
N PRO A 132 1.10 18.03 7.15
CA PRO A 132 0.67 17.85 8.53
C PRO A 132 -0.34 16.70 8.66
N PRO A 133 -0.32 15.95 9.78
CA PRO A 133 -1.25 14.84 10.00
C PRO A 133 -2.71 15.25 9.81
N SER A 134 -3.45 14.48 9.01
CA SER A 134 -4.87 14.77 8.69
C SER A 134 -5.79 13.55 8.81
N ALA A 135 -5.28 12.39 9.21
CA ALA A 135 -6.10 11.20 9.46
C ALA A 135 -7.09 11.46 10.62
N PRO A 136 -8.38 11.10 10.47
CA PRO A 136 -9.36 11.24 11.54
C PRO A 136 -9.05 10.26 12.69
N GLU A 137 -9.48 10.59 13.91
CA GLU A 137 -9.29 9.72 15.08
C GLU A 137 -9.88 8.30 14.90
N THR A 138 -10.87 8.16 14.00
CA THR A 138 -11.48 6.89 13.64
C THR A 138 -10.59 5.98 12.80
N ALA A 139 -9.58 6.53 12.11
CA ALA A 139 -8.58 5.81 11.31
C ALA A 139 -7.53 5.14 12.22
N SER A 140 -7.97 4.15 12.98
CA SER A 140 -7.18 3.54 14.06
C SER A 140 -6.86 2.06 13.85
N LYS A 141 -7.42 1.41 12.81
CA LYS A 141 -7.11 -0.01 12.58
C LYS A 141 -5.66 -0.15 12.17
N ARG A 142 -5.01 -1.08 12.84
CA ARG A 142 -3.63 -1.45 12.58
C ARG A 142 -3.49 -2.95 12.73
N ALA A 143 -2.90 -3.59 11.74
CA ALA A 143 -2.53 -4.99 11.80
C ALA A 143 -1.09 -5.13 11.31
N THR A 144 -0.33 -6.04 11.92
CA THR A 144 1.06 -6.27 11.53
C THR A 144 1.32 -7.77 11.55
N LEU A 145 1.94 -8.27 10.49
CA LEU A 145 2.31 -9.66 10.34
C LEU A 145 3.77 -9.75 9.91
N ARG A 146 4.53 -10.64 10.57
CA ARG A 146 5.83 -11.09 10.06
C ARG A 146 5.57 -12.32 9.20
N ALA A 147 5.90 -12.23 7.91
CA ALA A 147 5.73 -13.34 6.99
C ALA A 147 6.89 -14.33 7.19
N ASP A 148 6.60 -15.44 7.86
CA ASP A 148 7.55 -16.53 8.04
C ASP A 148 7.75 -17.31 6.73
N SER A 149 8.89 -17.97 6.60
CA SER A 149 9.32 -18.72 5.41
C SER A 149 8.62 -20.08 5.26
#